data_AF-A0AAU4LH78-F1
#
_entry.id   AF-A0AAU4LH78-F1
#
_cell.length_a   1.000
_cell.length_b   1.000
_cell.length_c   1.000
_cell.angle_alpha   90.00
_cell.angle_beta   90.00
_cell.angle_gamma   90.00
#
_symmetry.space_group_name_H-M   'P 1'
#
loop_
_entity.id
_entity.type
_entity.pdbx_description
1 polymer ?
#
loop_
_entity_poly.entity_id
_entity_poly.type
_entity_poly.pdbx_seq_one_letter_code
_entity_poly.pdbx_strand_id
1 'polypeptide(L)'
;MHADISRSTFRPDRHYSAVIAQQGRVQLDADANEQTAIQLAQARTTAADLIGQHGGPRGATGFELHFLGGSRELDDLSIGGGRYYVDGILLDATRPQPGVPVVDDAHSAEEDEKDAPADAPAPAAPPTTWTYWDQPDGYRDAERPGDRLPSQFPYLAYLKVWERSVTAAEDPLLREVALGSAMPDTAARLKVVWQVVALPGSQLELADGATKDQVRAAFTKWAAAQAPSARMAARSERPEHADEDPCLVKPDARYRGQENQMYRVEIHEGGAAKDATFKWSRENGSVTFPVDGLDGTWVELASLGSDDKLDLNVGDWVEFADTAYLSRNEPLPLLRVEELDLPGRRVRLSAEPEPSVGRRPELHPFLRRWDHRSGSGRASGSGRAKQGAAKLRHGALRIEEGGWLPLEDGVFVYFEPGKTFSTGDYWTVAARTATGNVEWPTDAARRPLLQAPAGNHVHYAPLAWVLGEGSVADLRQTFAPLAAPIPAADAEALAAEATYEAEAAAAESTAAGGSDPGTAGQDVEGQPDH
;
A
#
# COMPACT_ATOMS: atom_id res chain seq x y z
N MET A 1 2.57 -5.38 -2.69
CA MET A 1 3.80 -4.72 -3.13
C MET A 1 4.41 -5.50 -4.30
N HIS A 2 4.50 -4.87 -5.48
CA HIS A 2 5.02 -5.45 -6.73
C HIS A 2 6.35 -4.81 -7.18
N ALA A 3 7.25 -4.56 -6.23
CA ALA A 3 8.58 -4.01 -6.53
C ALA A 3 9.59 -5.14 -6.71
N ASP A 4 10.60 -4.92 -7.56
CA ASP A 4 11.76 -5.79 -7.65
C ASP A 4 12.64 -5.60 -6.41
N ILE A 5 12.56 -6.54 -5.48
CA ILE A 5 13.26 -6.51 -4.20
C ILE A 5 13.94 -7.85 -3.93
N SER A 6 15.10 -7.82 -3.28
CA SER A 6 15.86 -9.04 -3.05
C SER A 6 15.23 -9.94 -1.99
N ARG A 7 14.63 -9.35 -0.95
CA ARG A 7 13.87 -10.01 0.14
C ARG A 7 13.15 -8.98 1.00
N SER A 8 12.21 -9.46 1.82
CA SER A 8 11.64 -8.70 2.95
C SER A 8 12.09 -9.34 4.27
N THR A 9 12.71 -8.56 5.15
CA THR A 9 13.30 -9.05 6.41
C THR A 9 12.60 -8.55 7.67
N PHE A 10 11.69 -7.58 7.54
CA PHE A 10 10.96 -7.00 8.66
C PHE A 10 10.17 -8.06 9.42
N ARG A 11 10.44 -8.18 10.72
CA ARG A 11 9.79 -9.13 11.63
C ARG A 11 9.33 -8.43 12.92
N PRO A 12 8.04 -8.07 13.04
CA PRO A 12 7.56 -7.32 14.18
C PRO A 12 7.69 -8.08 15.51
N ASP A 13 7.69 -9.42 15.49
CA ASP A 13 7.88 -10.29 16.65
C ASP A 13 9.31 -10.26 17.23
N ARG A 14 10.28 -9.71 16.48
CA ARG A 14 11.67 -9.62 16.90
C ARG A 14 12.00 -8.32 17.62
N HIS A 15 11.07 -7.36 17.62
CA HIS A 15 11.19 -6.08 18.33
C HIS A 15 12.47 -5.28 18.00
N TYR A 16 12.96 -5.38 16.76
CA TYR A 16 14.04 -4.51 16.30
C TYR A 16 13.56 -3.06 16.23
N SER A 17 14.39 -2.13 16.69
CA SER A 17 14.08 -0.70 16.70
C SER A 17 14.75 0.09 15.57
N ALA A 18 15.80 -0.45 14.97
CA ALA A 18 16.53 0.16 13.86
C ALA A 18 17.44 -0.86 13.15
N VAL A 19 17.86 -0.52 11.93
CA VAL A 19 18.92 -1.16 11.16
C VAL A 19 20.20 -0.33 11.32
N ILE A 20 21.32 -0.99 11.62
CA ILE A 20 22.61 -0.33 11.81
C ILE A 20 23.55 -0.72 10.67
N ALA A 21 23.83 0.22 9.77
CA ALA A 21 24.82 0.04 8.72
C ALA A 21 26.22 -0.14 9.33
N GLN A 22 26.97 -1.13 8.84
CA GLN A 22 28.31 -1.44 9.34
C GLN A 22 29.39 -0.97 8.35
N GLN A 23 30.45 -0.38 8.88
CA GLN A 23 31.56 0.14 8.09
C GLN A 23 32.18 -0.95 7.21
N GLY A 24 32.38 -0.63 5.92
CA GLY A 24 33.02 -1.51 4.95
C GLY A 24 32.15 -2.66 4.43
N ARG A 25 30.85 -2.69 4.75
CA ARG A 25 29.92 -3.72 4.26
C ARG A 25 29.03 -3.21 3.13
N VAL A 26 28.70 -4.12 2.20
CA VAL A 26 27.73 -3.89 1.11
C VAL A 26 26.35 -3.60 1.71
N GLN A 27 25.68 -2.58 1.17
CA GLN A 27 24.29 -2.25 1.53
C GLN A 27 23.33 -2.97 0.60
N LEU A 28 22.24 -3.50 1.15
CA LEU A 28 21.18 -4.14 0.39
C LEU A 28 19.89 -3.30 0.44
N ASP A 29 19.06 -3.41 -0.60
CA ASP A 29 17.71 -2.83 -0.62
C ASP A 29 16.89 -3.26 0.59
N ALA A 30 17.02 -4.52 1.00
CA ALA A 30 16.33 -5.10 2.14
C ALA A 30 16.60 -4.36 3.46
N ASP A 31 17.82 -3.85 3.66
CA ASP A 31 18.21 -3.15 4.89
C ASP A 31 17.50 -1.80 5.00
N ALA A 32 17.45 -1.03 3.90
CA ALA A 32 16.72 0.23 3.83
C ALA A 32 15.20 0.02 3.97
N ASN A 33 14.67 -0.98 3.25
CA ASN A 33 13.26 -1.35 3.31
C ASN A 33 12.84 -1.78 4.73
N GLU A 34 13.67 -2.56 5.43
CA GLU A 34 13.41 -2.97 6.82
C GLU A 34 13.43 -1.77 7.78
N GLN A 35 14.39 -0.84 7.62
CA GLN A 35 14.43 0.37 8.45
C GLN A 35 13.14 1.20 8.31
N THR A 36 12.66 1.40 7.09
CA THR A 36 11.39 2.11 6.84
C THR A 36 10.21 1.36 7.45
N ALA A 37 10.15 0.04 7.28
CA ALA A 37 9.06 -0.78 7.83
C ALA A 37 9.01 -0.72 9.38
N ILE A 38 10.17 -0.75 10.04
CA ILE A 38 10.28 -0.60 11.51
C ILE A 38 9.73 0.76 11.96
N GLN A 39 10.17 1.85 11.32
CA GLN A 39 9.75 3.21 11.66
C GLN A 39 8.25 3.40 11.43
N LEU A 40 7.72 2.88 10.33
CA LEU A 40 6.32 2.97 9.99
C LEU A 40 5.45 2.19 10.99
N ALA A 41 5.87 0.99 11.38
CA ALA A 41 5.18 0.20 12.40
C ALA A 41 5.14 0.93 13.74
N GLN A 42 6.25 1.52 14.18
CA GLN A 42 6.32 2.30 15.41
C GLN A 42 5.44 3.55 15.35
N ALA A 43 5.51 4.32 14.26
CA ALA A 43 4.73 5.54 14.07
C ALA A 43 3.22 5.25 14.08
N ARG A 44 2.78 4.20 13.37
CA ARG A 44 1.36 3.80 13.32
C ARG A 44 0.87 3.27 14.65
N THR A 45 1.67 2.44 15.33
CA THR A 45 1.32 1.93 16.66
C THR A 45 1.14 3.09 17.63
N THR A 46 2.08 4.04 17.63
CA THR A 46 1.99 5.24 18.48
C THR A 46 0.76 6.07 18.15
N ALA A 47 0.45 6.29 16.87
CA ALA A 47 -0.74 7.03 16.45
C ALA A 47 -2.03 6.31 16.87
N ALA A 48 -2.11 5.00 16.71
CA ALA A 48 -3.26 4.19 17.12
C ALA A 48 -3.45 4.19 18.65
N ASP A 49 -2.37 4.11 19.43
CA ASP A 49 -2.43 4.12 20.90
C ASP A 49 -2.93 5.48 21.44
N LEU A 50 -2.57 6.59 20.77
CA LEU A 50 -2.96 7.94 21.19
C LEU A 50 -4.35 8.37 20.68
N ILE A 51 -4.70 8.00 19.45
CA ILE A 51 -5.94 8.44 18.78
C ILE A 51 -7.08 7.42 19.00
N GLY A 52 -6.74 6.15 19.20
CA GLY A 52 -7.65 5.02 19.09
C GLY A 52 -7.67 4.44 17.67
N GLN A 53 -8.60 3.53 17.42
CA GLN A 53 -8.71 2.82 16.13
C GLN A 53 -8.91 3.78 14.95
N HIS A 54 -9.65 4.87 15.15
CA HIS A 54 -9.83 5.88 14.11
C HIS A 54 -10.23 7.24 14.71
N GLY A 55 -9.83 8.34 14.07
CA GLY A 55 -10.23 9.68 14.48
C GLY A 55 -9.54 10.80 13.71
N GLY A 56 -10.17 11.98 13.69
CA GLY A 56 -9.62 13.18 13.05
C GLY A 56 -9.25 14.28 14.04
N PRO A 57 -8.28 15.15 13.70
CA PRO A 57 -7.96 16.30 14.54
C PRO A 57 -9.16 17.26 14.58
N ARG A 58 -9.54 17.70 15.78
CA ARG A 58 -10.62 18.69 15.96
C ARG A 58 -10.32 19.97 15.16
N GLY A 59 -11.31 20.46 14.43
CA GLY A 59 -11.16 21.65 13.56
C GLY A 59 -10.59 21.37 12.17
N ALA A 60 -10.10 20.15 11.91
CA ALA A 60 -9.63 19.70 10.60
C ALA A 60 -9.99 18.23 10.35
N THR A 61 -11.14 17.78 10.89
CA THR A 61 -11.62 16.40 10.79
C THR A 61 -12.17 16.16 9.38
N GLY A 62 -11.47 15.33 8.60
CA GLY A 62 -11.86 15.00 7.24
C GLY A 62 -13.07 14.07 7.13
N PHE A 63 -13.49 13.81 5.89
CA PHE A 63 -14.51 12.84 5.52
C PHE A 63 -15.90 13.12 6.09
N GLU A 64 -16.26 14.39 6.25
CA GLU A 64 -17.65 14.74 6.54
C GLU A 64 -18.53 14.36 5.37
N LEU A 65 -19.64 13.67 5.63
CA LEU A 65 -20.52 13.19 4.58
C LEU A 65 -21.83 13.95 4.60
N HIS A 66 -22.24 14.47 3.44
CA HIS A 66 -23.59 14.95 3.23
C HIS A 66 -24.22 14.22 2.06
N PHE A 67 -25.49 13.84 2.22
CA PHE A 67 -26.25 13.23 1.14
C PHE A 67 -26.63 14.27 0.08
N LEU A 68 -26.33 13.96 -1.18
CA LEU A 68 -26.62 14.78 -2.35
C LEU A 68 -27.63 14.04 -3.25
N GLY A 69 -28.90 13.95 -2.83
CA GLY A 69 -29.96 13.32 -3.62
C GLY A 69 -31.18 14.22 -3.86
N GLY A 70 -32.17 13.71 -4.59
CA GLY A 70 -33.46 14.37 -4.84
C GLY A 70 -33.60 15.16 -6.15
N SER A 71 -32.53 15.36 -6.92
CA SER A 71 -32.57 16.07 -8.23
C SER A 71 -31.68 15.48 -9.33
N ARG A 72 -31.03 14.33 -9.05
CA ARG A 72 -30.07 13.66 -9.95
C ARG A 72 -30.57 12.27 -10.31
N GLU A 73 -30.12 11.76 -11.46
CA GLU A 73 -30.42 10.39 -11.93
C GLU A 73 -29.79 9.31 -11.03
N LEU A 74 -28.73 9.66 -10.30
CA LEU A 74 -28.02 8.80 -9.34
C LEU A 74 -27.81 9.54 -8.01
N ASP A 75 -27.95 8.80 -6.91
CA ASP A 75 -27.59 9.27 -5.58
C ASP A 75 -26.08 9.53 -5.46
N ASP A 76 -25.73 10.48 -4.60
CA ASP A 76 -24.35 10.89 -4.39
C ASP A 76 -24.12 11.31 -2.92
N LEU A 77 -22.86 11.35 -2.50
CA LEU A 77 -22.42 11.87 -1.20
C LEU A 77 -21.31 12.89 -1.45
N SER A 78 -21.38 14.07 -0.82
CA SER A 78 -20.17 14.88 -0.69
C SER A 78 -19.27 14.30 0.39
N ILE A 79 -17.96 14.45 0.20
CA ILE A 79 -16.91 14.01 1.12
C ILE A 79 -16.03 15.22 1.42
N GLY A 80 -16.16 15.72 2.66
CA GLY A 80 -15.45 16.88 3.16
C GLY A 80 -13.93 16.66 3.27
N GLY A 81 -13.17 17.70 2.94
CA GLY A 81 -11.71 17.71 3.10
C GLY A 81 -11.26 17.73 4.57
N GLY A 82 -9.96 17.52 4.79
CA GLY A 82 -9.34 17.43 6.12
C GLY A 82 -8.65 16.10 6.36
N ARG A 83 -8.19 15.87 7.60
CA ARG A 83 -7.37 14.71 7.97
C ARG A 83 -8.15 13.72 8.81
N TYR A 84 -7.80 12.45 8.69
CA TYR A 84 -8.37 11.38 9.51
C TYR A 84 -7.34 10.26 9.67
N TYR A 85 -7.36 9.56 10.79
CA TYR A 85 -6.50 8.41 11.04
C TYR A 85 -7.34 7.15 11.14
N VAL A 86 -6.83 6.03 10.60
CA VAL A 86 -7.42 4.69 10.69
C VAL A 86 -6.29 3.71 10.98
N ASP A 87 -6.33 3.03 12.13
CA ASP A 87 -5.27 2.14 12.64
C ASP A 87 -3.87 2.79 12.58
N GLY A 88 -3.81 4.08 12.91
CA GLY A 88 -2.58 4.89 12.88
C GLY A 88 -2.13 5.34 11.48
N ILE A 89 -2.83 4.97 10.42
CA ILE A 89 -2.57 5.43 9.05
C ILE A 89 -3.22 6.80 8.85
N LEU A 90 -2.41 7.81 8.52
CA LEU A 90 -2.90 9.14 8.16
C LEU A 90 -3.54 9.13 6.78
N LEU A 91 -4.74 9.70 6.69
CA LEU A 91 -5.50 9.97 5.48
C LEU A 91 -5.68 11.48 5.34
N ASP A 92 -5.53 11.97 4.11
CA ASP A 92 -5.86 13.36 3.74
C ASP A 92 -6.95 13.35 2.66
N ALA A 93 -8.11 13.88 3.01
CA ALA A 93 -9.26 14.04 2.12
C ALA A 93 -9.26 15.42 1.45
N THR A 94 -8.28 16.28 1.70
CA THR A 94 -8.23 17.63 1.14
C THR A 94 -8.13 17.56 -0.38
N ARG A 95 -9.12 18.15 -1.08
CA ARG A 95 -9.11 18.22 -2.54
C ARG A 95 -8.08 19.25 -3.00
N PRO A 96 -7.04 18.85 -3.77
CA PRO A 96 -6.05 19.78 -4.28
C PRO A 96 -6.74 20.88 -5.10
N GLN A 97 -6.38 22.13 -4.82
CA GLN A 97 -6.86 23.26 -5.61
C GLN A 97 -5.97 23.44 -6.85
N PRO A 98 -6.54 23.79 -8.01
CA PRO A 98 -5.74 24.12 -9.18
C PRO A 98 -4.71 25.21 -8.85
N GLY A 99 -3.51 25.08 -9.41
CA GLY A 99 -2.51 26.15 -9.33
C GLY A 99 -2.98 27.39 -10.08
N VAL A 100 -2.44 28.55 -9.71
CA VAL A 100 -2.65 29.80 -10.46
C VAL A 100 -1.56 29.88 -11.54
N PRO A 101 -1.90 29.86 -12.84
CA PRO A 101 -0.91 29.97 -13.90
C PRO A 101 -0.26 31.36 -13.87
N VAL A 102 1.03 31.43 -14.22
CA VAL A 102 1.71 32.70 -14.47
C VAL A 102 1.24 33.22 -15.83
N VAL A 103 0.79 34.47 -15.88
CA VAL A 103 0.46 35.14 -17.15
C VAL A 103 1.79 35.43 -17.85
N ASP A 104 1.96 34.89 -19.05
CA ASP A 104 3.11 35.15 -19.93
C ASP A 104 2.71 36.17 -21.01
N ASP A 105 3.62 37.04 -21.40
CA ASP A 105 3.41 38.07 -22.43
C ASP A 105 3.06 37.46 -23.82
N ALA A 106 3.33 36.16 -24.01
CA ALA A 106 2.96 35.41 -25.21
C ALA A 106 1.51 34.87 -25.21
N HIS A 107 0.83 34.91 -24.06
CA HIS A 107 -0.57 34.56 -23.86
C HIS A 107 -1.23 35.70 -23.07
N SER A 108 -1.42 36.84 -23.74
CA SER A 108 -2.18 37.93 -23.14
C SER A 108 -3.60 37.44 -22.90
N ALA A 109 -4.11 37.68 -21.68
CA ALA A 109 -5.49 37.37 -21.29
C ALA A 109 -6.55 38.00 -22.23
N GLU A 110 -6.14 38.94 -23.10
CA GLU A 110 -6.97 39.55 -24.14
C GLU A 110 -7.28 38.63 -25.33
N GLU A 111 -6.52 37.55 -25.56
CA GLU A 111 -6.81 36.56 -26.61
C GLU A 111 -7.86 35.53 -26.14
N ASP A 112 -7.80 35.08 -24.89
CA ASP A 112 -8.80 34.16 -24.31
C ASP A 112 -10.19 34.82 -24.11
N GLU A 113 -10.25 36.14 -23.87
CA GLU A 113 -11.52 36.88 -23.79
C GLU A 113 -12.19 37.12 -25.15
N LYS A 114 -11.45 37.08 -26.26
CA LYS A 114 -12.00 37.36 -27.61
C LYS A 114 -12.76 36.18 -28.21
N ASP A 115 -12.45 34.95 -27.80
CA ASP A 115 -13.10 33.73 -28.29
C ASP A 115 -14.15 33.15 -27.32
N ALA A 116 -14.33 33.77 -26.14
CA ALA A 116 -15.39 33.41 -25.21
C ALA A 116 -16.75 33.98 -25.68
N PRO A 117 -17.81 33.16 -25.79
CA PRO A 117 -19.16 33.67 -26.08
C PRO A 117 -19.55 34.75 -25.07
N ALA A 118 -20.10 35.88 -25.53
CA ALA A 118 -20.50 37.01 -24.66
C ALA A 118 -21.54 36.65 -23.58
N ASP A 119 -22.18 35.47 -23.70
CA ASP A 119 -23.14 34.90 -22.74
C ASP A 119 -22.61 33.66 -22.00
N ALA A 120 -21.31 33.36 -22.05
CA ALA A 120 -20.73 32.24 -21.31
C ALA A 120 -20.86 32.49 -19.79
N PRO A 121 -21.50 31.59 -19.02
CA PRO A 121 -21.56 31.73 -17.57
C PRO A 121 -20.15 31.74 -17.00
N ALA A 122 -19.91 32.60 -16.00
CA ALA A 122 -18.64 32.67 -15.30
C ALA A 122 -18.20 31.25 -14.86
N PRO A 123 -16.92 30.90 -15.02
CA PRO A 123 -16.44 29.57 -14.64
C PRO A 123 -16.75 29.33 -13.16
N ALA A 124 -17.44 28.22 -12.88
CA ALA A 124 -17.75 27.83 -11.52
C ALA A 124 -16.45 27.66 -10.71
N ALA A 125 -16.45 28.13 -9.46
CA ALA A 125 -15.31 27.91 -8.58
C ALA A 125 -15.00 26.41 -8.46
N PRO A 126 -13.71 26.01 -8.44
CA PRO A 126 -13.36 24.60 -8.33
C PRO A 126 -13.94 24.00 -7.05
N PRO A 127 -14.43 22.75 -7.10
CA PRO A 127 -15.01 22.10 -5.94
C PRO A 127 -13.98 21.93 -4.82
N THR A 128 -14.41 22.17 -3.58
CA THR A 128 -13.57 22.01 -2.37
C THR A 128 -13.74 20.64 -1.70
N THR A 129 -14.74 19.86 -2.13
CA THR A 129 -15.06 18.53 -1.60
C THR A 129 -14.96 17.49 -2.71
N TRP A 130 -14.73 16.24 -2.34
CA TRP A 130 -14.92 15.11 -3.24
C TRP A 130 -16.39 14.69 -3.25
N THR A 131 -16.78 13.89 -4.21
CA THR A 131 -18.07 13.20 -4.26
C THR A 131 -17.84 11.69 -4.14
N TYR A 132 -18.92 10.94 -3.92
CA TYR A 132 -18.85 9.48 -3.92
C TYR A 132 -18.34 8.95 -5.27
N TRP A 133 -18.64 9.65 -6.37
CA TRP A 133 -18.25 9.25 -7.72
C TRP A 133 -16.84 9.69 -8.11
N ASP A 134 -16.39 10.87 -7.69
CA ASP A 134 -15.11 11.46 -8.11
C ASP A 134 -13.98 11.35 -7.08
N GLN A 135 -14.21 10.66 -5.96
CA GLN A 135 -13.19 10.37 -4.95
C GLN A 135 -11.94 9.72 -5.57
N PRO A 136 -10.73 10.10 -5.12
CA PRO A 136 -9.48 9.56 -5.62
C PRO A 136 -9.44 8.04 -5.41
N ASP A 137 -8.84 7.34 -6.38
CA ASP A 137 -8.68 5.89 -6.37
C ASP A 137 -9.99 5.08 -6.24
N GLY A 138 -11.17 5.71 -6.36
CA GLY A 138 -12.48 5.05 -6.30
C GLY A 138 -12.87 4.34 -7.60
N TYR A 139 -12.59 4.98 -8.74
CA TYR A 139 -12.87 4.48 -10.10
C TYR A 139 -14.24 3.78 -10.24
N ARG A 140 -15.28 4.46 -9.75
CA ARG A 140 -16.65 3.96 -9.76
C ARG A 140 -17.30 4.15 -11.11
N ASP A 141 -18.11 3.18 -11.51
CA ASP A 141 -18.86 3.19 -12.75
C ASP A 141 -20.36 3.23 -12.47
N ALA A 142 -21.01 4.29 -12.95
CA ALA A 142 -22.44 4.49 -12.84
C ALA A 142 -23.26 3.35 -13.46
N GLU A 143 -22.76 2.68 -14.49
CA GLU A 143 -23.44 1.57 -15.16
C GLU A 143 -23.35 0.26 -14.38
N ARG A 144 -22.48 0.18 -13.37
CA ARG A 144 -22.30 -1.00 -12.53
C ARG A 144 -23.19 -0.90 -11.28
N PRO A 145 -24.20 -1.76 -11.11
CA PRO A 145 -25.08 -1.70 -9.94
C PRO A 145 -24.36 -1.82 -8.59
N GLY A 146 -23.25 -2.57 -8.54
CA GLY A 146 -22.44 -2.75 -7.33
C GLY A 146 -21.68 -1.49 -6.89
N ASP A 147 -21.51 -0.52 -7.78
CA ASP A 147 -20.85 0.75 -7.45
C ASP A 147 -21.83 1.80 -6.96
N ARG A 148 -23.13 1.67 -7.25
CA ARG A 148 -24.17 2.62 -6.84
C ARG A 148 -24.40 2.58 -5.33
N LEU A 149 -24.77 3.72 -4.76
CA LEU A 149 -25.23 3.79 -3.38
C LEU A 149 -26.51 2.94 -3.21
N PRO A 150 -26.73 2.32 -2.02
CA PRO A 150 -27.95 1.56 -1.78
C PRO A 150 -29.20 2.43 -1.93
N SER A 151 -30.17 1.95 -2.71
CA SER A 151 -31.47 2.61 -2.88
C SER A 151 -32.39 2.49 -1.66
N GLN A 152 -32.03 1.61 -0.72
CA GLN A 152 -32.76 1.40 0.52
C GLN A 152 -31.98 2.00 1.68
N PHE A 153 -32.68 2.80 2.49
CA PHE A 153 -32.20 3.28 3.77
C PHE A 153 -32.61 2.32 4.91
N PRO A 154 -31.84 2.27 6.01
CA PRO A 154 -30.57 2.95 6.20
C PRO A 154 -29.37 2.18 5.61
N TYR A 155 -28.28 2.89 5.36
CA TYR A 155 -26.99 2.28 5.06
C TYR A 155 -25.84 3.00 5.77
N LEU A 156 -24.75 2.29 6.00
CA LEU A 156 -23.52 2.83 6.57
C LEU A 156 -22.57 3.25 5.45
N ALA A 157 -22.13 4.50 5.45
CA ALA A 157 -20.95 4.91 4.70
C ALA A 157 -19.71 4.77 5.59
N TYR A 158 -18.67 4.09 5.08
CA TYR A 158 -17.46 3.77 5.82
C TYR A 158 -16.21 3.93 4.93
N LEU A 159 -15.06 4.13 5.57
CA LEU A 159 -13.75 4.13 4.92
C LEU A 159 -13.23 2.72 4.77
N LYS A 160 -12.75 2.40 3.58
CA LYS A 160 -11.88 1.27 3.25
C LYS A 160 -10.49 1.82 2.94
N VAL A 161 -9.48 1.40 3.68
CA VAL A 161 -8.13 1.97 3.62
C VAL A 161 -7.11 0.86 3.45
N TRP A 162 -6.14 1.01 2.56
CA TRP A 162 -5.03 0.07 2.43
C TRP A 162 -3.82 0.75 1.82
N GLU A 163 -2.69 0.04 1.81
CA GLU A 163 -1.50 0.49 1.09
C GLU A 163 -1.32 -0.30 -0.19
N ARG A 164 -1.01 0.42 -1.27
CA ARG A 164 -0.78 -0.16 -2.58
C ARG A 164 0.60 0.24 -3.06
N SER A 165 1.34 -0.70 -3.65
CA SER A 165 2.58 -0.33 -4.35
C SER A 165 2.26 0.34 -5.68
N VAL A 166 2.98 1.42 -5.99
CA VAL A 166 2.94 2.16 -7.24
C VAL A 166 4.34 2.13 -7.85
N THR A 167 4.43 1.75 -9.11
CA THR A 167 5.69 1.69 -9.89
C THR A 167 5.65 2.71 -11.02
N ALA A 168 6.76 2.86 -11.75
CA ALA A 168 6.80 3.73 -12.92
C ALA A 168 5.85 3.31 -14.06
N ALA A 169 5.35 2.06 -14.05
CA ALA A 169 4.33 1.61 -14.99
C ALA A 169 2.97 2.30 -14.76
N GLU A 170 2.67 2.67 -13.51
CA GLU A 170 1.43 3.34 -13.14
C GLU A 170 1.58 4.86 -13.03
N ASP A 171 2.74 5.32 -12.56
CA ASP A 171 3.07 6.74 -12.45
C ASP A 171 4.42 6.99 -13.14
N PRO A 172 4.41 7.32 -14.44
CA PRO A 172 5.64 7.54 -15.21
C PRO A 172 6.54 8.65 -14.65
N LEU A 173 6.01 9.56 -13.82
CA LEU A 173 6.78 10.64 -13.19
C LEU A 173 7.70 10.12 -12.07
N LEU A 174 7.50 8.90 -11.58
CA LEU A 174 8.40 8.28 -10.61
C LEU A 174 9.78 7.93 -11.21
N ARG A 175 9.88 7.85 -12.55
CA ARG A 175 11.11 7.53 -13.25
C ARG A 175 11.99 8.77 -13.40
N GLU A 176 13.27 8.65 -13.05
CA GLU A 176 14.27 9.69 -13.35
C GLU A 176 14.57 9.71 -14.86
N VAL A 177 14.06 10.72 -15.53
CA VAL A 177 14.20 10.87 -16.99
C VAL A 177 15.67 11.03 -17.42
N ALA A 178 16.52 11.58 -16.56
CA ALA A 178 17.95 11.77 -16.84
C ALA A 178 18.74 10.45 -16.93
N LEU A 179 18.22 9.34 -16.39
CA LEU A 179 18.85 8.02 -16.52
C LEU A 179 18.59 7.36 -17.88
N GLY A 180 17.80 8.00 -18.75
CA GLY A 180 17.45 7.49 -20.07
C GLY A 180 16.27 6.51 -20.03
N SER A 181 15.71 6.21 -21.21
CA SER A 181 14.55 5.32 -21.37
C SER A 181 14.87 3.84 -21.20
N ALA A 182 16.15 3.45 -21.24
CA ALA A 182 16.59 2.06 -21.16
C ALA A 182 16.91 1.59 -19.72
N MET A 183 16.93 2.50 -18.74
CA MET A 183 17.20 2.13 -17.35
C MET A 183 15.88 1.76 -16.64
N PRO A 184 15.88 0.68 -15.84
CA PRO A 184 14.72 0.31 -15.03
C PRO A 184 14.40 1.39 -14.00
N ASP A 185 13.21 1.31 -13.39
CA ASP A 185 12.86 2.19 -12.30
C ASP A 185 13.78 1.96 -11.09
N THR A 186 14.09 3.03 -10.37
CA THR A 186 15.06 2.98 -9.25
C THR A 186 14.39 2.66 -7.92
N ALA A 187 13.10 2.98 -7.79
CA ALA A 187 12.33 2.73 -6.58
C ALA A 187 10.81 2.81 -6.85
N ALA A 188 10.05 1.90 -6.25
CA ALA A 188 8.60 1.99 -6.15
C ALA A 188 8.16 2.92 -5.01
N ARG A 189 6.85 3.18 -4.91
CA ARG A 189 6.21 3.88 -3.78
C ARG A 189 5.16 2.99 -3.12
N LEU A 190 4.92 3.20 -1.84
CA LEU A 190 3.69 2.76 -1.19
C LEU A 190 2.76 3.96 -1.09
N LYS A 191 1.59 3.85 -1.71
CA LYS A 191 0.52 4.84 -1.68
C LYS A 191 -0.54 4.38 -0.69
N VAL A 192 -0.91 5.26 0.24
CA VAL A 192 -2.11 5.06 1.07
C VAL A 192 -3.32 5.36 0.20
N VAL A 193 -4.19 4.37 0.05
CA VAL A 193 -5.44 4.47 -0.71
C VAL A 193 -6.60 4.45 0.27
N TRP A 194 -7.60 5.30 0.02
CA TRP A 194 -8.85 5.31 0.77
C TRP A 194 -10.03 5.35 -0.21
N GLN A 195 -11.11 4.69 0.18
CA GLN A 195 -12.39 4.75 -0.52
C GLN A 195 -13.52 4.87 0.50
N VAL A 196 -14.47 5.77 0.25
CA VAL A 196 -15.78 5.79 0.91
C VAL A 196 -16.68 4.79 0.19
N VAL A 197 -17.14 3.78 0.92
CA VAL A 197 -17.98 2.68 0.44
C VAL A 197 -19.26 2.62 1.28
N ALA A 198 -20.36 2.18 0.67
CA ALA A 198 -21.63 1.99 1.35
C ALA A 198 -21.88 0.51 1.70
N LEU A 199 -22.43 0.27 2.89
CA LEU A 199 -22.83 -1.03 3.41
C LEU A 199 -24.33 -0.97 3.76
N PRO A 200 -25.20 -1.75 3.09
CA PRO A 200 -26.62 -1.79 3.43
C PRO A 200 -26.84 -2.13 4.90
N GLY A 201 -27.75 -1.43 5.58
CA GLY A 201 -28.00 -1.62 7.00
C GLY A 201 -28.46 -3.03 7.36
N SER A 202 -29.11 -3.73 6.43
CA SER A 202 -29.52 -5.13 6.56
C SER A 202 -28.34 -6.09 6.78
N GLN A 203 -27.12 -5.72 6.37
CA GLN A 203 -25.91 -6.53 6.58
C GLN A 203 -25.30 -6.35 7.98
N LEU A 204 -25.73 -5.35 8.75
CA LEU A 204 -25.24 -5.10 10.10
C LEU A 204 -26.11 -5.76 11.19
N GLU A 205 -27.17 -6.47 10.82
CA GLU A 205 -28.09 -7.15 11.74
C GLU A 205 -28.65 -6.23 12.85
N LEU A 206 -28.86 -4.95 12.51
CA LEU A 206 -29.32 -3.92 13.44
C LEU A 206 -30.86 -3.89 13.52
N ALA A 207 -31.38 -3.59 14.71
CA ALA A 207 -32.80 -3.28 14.89
C ALA A 207 -33.13 -1.85 14.41
N ASP A 208 -34.40 -1.62 14.07
CA ASP A 208 -34.88 -0.27 13.75
C ASP A 208 -34.62 0.71 14.89
N GLY A 209 -34.14 1.91 14.56
CA GLY A 209 -33.84 2.94 15.54
C GLY A 209 -32.55 2.73 16.34
N ALA A 210 -31.62 1.90 15.84
CA ALA A 210 -30.32 1.68 16.48
C ALA A 210 -29.58 2.98 16.82
N THR A 211 -29.00 3.05 18.02
CA THR A 211 -28.18 4.19 18.44
C THR A 211 -26.84 4.21 17.73
N LYS A 212 -26.16 5.37 17.70
CA LYS A 212 -24.82 5.49 17.09
C LYS A 212 -23.82 4.46 17.66
N ASP A 213 -23.89 4.16 18.94
CA ASP A 213 -22.98 3.21 19.58
C ASP A 213 -23.30 1.76 19.21
N GLN A 214 -24.58 1.43 19.03
CA GLN A 214 -24.98 0.12 18.49
C GLN A 214 -24.50 -0.05 17.05
N VAL A 215 -24.62 0.99 16.21
CA VAL A 215 -24.10 0.97 14.84
C VAL A 215 -22.58 0.77 14.82
N ARG A 216 -21.84 1.52 15.65
CA ARG A 216 -20.38 1.36 15.78
C ARG A 216 -20.00 -0.05 16.23
N ALA A 217 -20.67 -0.60 17.24
CA ALA A 217 -20.39 -1.95 17.73
C ALA A 217 -20.67 -3.03 16.67
N ALA A 218 -21.78 -2.92 15.93
CA ALA A 218 -22.09 -3.82 14.82
C ALA A 218 -21.06 -3.71 13.69
N PHE A 219 -20.63 -2.49 13.37
CA PHE A 219 -19.58 -2.27 12.38
C PHE A 219 -18.24 -2.87 12.81
N THR A 220 -17.83 -2.72 14.08
CA THR A 220 -16.61 -3.34 14.60
C THR A 220 -16.64 -4.86 14.45
N LYS A 221 -17.79 -5.51 14.75
CA LYS A 221 -17.98 -6.95 14.55
C LYS A 221 -17.87 -7.33 13.06
N TRP A 222 -18.51 -6.57 12.18
CA TRP A 222 -18.46 -6.78 10.73
C TRP A 222 -17.04 -6.62 10.17
N ALA A 223 -16.33 -5.57 10.57
CA ALA A 223 -14.96 -5.27 10.12
C ALA A 223 -13.97 -6.35 10.59
N ALA A 224 -14.09 -6.82 11.83
CA ALA A 224 -13.28 -7.93 12.33
C ALA A 224 -13.47 -9.22 11.53
N ALA A 225 -14.68 -9.46 10.97
CA ALA A 225 -14.96 -10.60 10.11
C ALA A 225 -14.35 -10.48 8.70
N GLN A 226 -13.89 -9.30 8.28
CA GLN A 226 -13.20 -9.09 7.00
C GLN A 226 -11.71 -9.39 7.07
N ALA A 227 -11.13 -9.57 8.27
CA ALA A 227 -9.71 -9.80 8.44
C ALA A 227 -9.25 -11.07 7.70
N PRO A 228 -8.09 -11.05 7.00
CA PRO A 228 -7.58 -12.23 6.30
C PRO A 228 -7.43 -13.42 7.25
N SER A 229 -8.05 -14.54 6.88
CA SER A 229 -7.99 -15.79 7.64
C SER A 229 -6.99 -16.80 7.08
N ALA A 230 -6.62 -16.63 5.81
CA ALA A 230 -5.74 -17.53 5.09
C ALA A 230 -4.32 -17.53 5.67
N ARG A 231 -3.71 -18.71 5.68
CA ARG A 231 -2.30 -18.86 6.01
C ARG A 231 -1.63 -19.80 5.03
N MET A 232 -0.38 -19.52 4.74
CA MET A 232 0.46 -20.34 3.87
C MET A 232 1.74 -20.73 4.59
N ALA A 233 2.35 -21.85 4.23
CA ALA A 233 3.74 -22.16 4.53
C ALA A 233 4.51 -22.43 3.23
N ALA A 234 5.81 -22.15 3.22
CA ALA A 234 6.70 -22.49 2.11
C ALA A 234 7.87 -23.33 2.59
N ARG A 235 8.39 -24.17 1.69
CA ARG A 235 9.61 -24.95 1.91
C ARG A 235 10.33 -25.19 0.60
N SER A 236 11.54 -25.72 0.69
CA SER A 236 12.12 -26.44 -0.43
C SER A 236 12.42 -27.90 -0.10
N GLU A 237 12.30 -28.74 -1.11
CA GLU A 237 12.60 -30.17 -1.04
C GLU A 237 13.41 -30.60 -2.26
N ARG A 238 14.36 -31.51 -2.03
CA ARG A 238 15.13 -32.12 -3.11
C ARG A 238 14.17 -32.96 -3.98
N PRO A 239 14.08 -32.71 -5.30
CA PRO A 239 13.27 -33.53 -6.19
C PRO A 239 13.72 -34.99 -6.20
N GLU A 240 12.79 -35.94 -6.31
CA GLU A 240 13.09 -37.39 -6.30
C GLU A 240 14.05 -37.83 -7.43
N HIS A 241 14.12 -37.07 -8.53
CA HIS A 241 14.95 -37.36 -9.71
C HIS A 241 16.16 -36.41 -9.83
N ALA A 242 16.63 -35.88 -8.69
CA ALA A 242 17.77 -34.97 -8.60
C ALA A 242 19.08 -35.49 -9.23
N ASP A 243 19.19 -36.80 -9.45
CA ASP A 243 20.36 -37.48 -10.01
C ASP A 243 20.35 -37.54 -11.55
N GLU A 244 19.24 -37.17 -12.20
CA GLU A 244 19.09 -37.17 -13.66
C GLU A 244 19.54 -35.84 -14.31
N ASP A 245 19.80 -34.79 -13.51
CA ASP A 245 20.30 -33.47 -13.96
C ASP A 245 21.52 -33.01 -13.10
N PRO A 246 22.73 -33.56 -13.35
CA PRO A 246 23.85 -33.48 -12.39
C PRO A 246 24.61 -32.15 -12.30
N CYS A 247 24.26 -31.10 -13.05
CA CYS A 247 25.33 -30.18 -13.50
C CYS A 247 25.28 -28.71 -13.03
N LEU A 248 24.42 -28.24 -12.12
CA LEU A 248 24.41 -26.80 -11.79
C LEU A 248 24.31 -26.40 -10.30
N VAL A 249 23.95 -27.30 -9.39
CA VAL A 249 23.80 -26.98 -7.95
C VAL A 249 24.36 -28.12 -7.09
N LYS A 250 24.82 -27.84 -5.86
CA LYS A 250 25.33 -28.85 -4.92
C LYS A 250 24.34 -30.02 -4.79
N PRO A 251 24.80 -31.29 -4.70
CA PRO A 251 23.93 -32.47 -4.67
C PRO A 251 22.86 -32.46 -3.57
N ASP A 252 23.14 -31.83 -2.42
CA ASP A 252 22.23 -31.75 -1.28
C ASP A 252 21.29 -30.53 -1.29
N ALA A 253 21.36 -29.69 -2.33
CA ALA A 253 20.51 -28.52 -2.46
C ALA A 253 19.04 -28.90 -2.66
N ARG A 254 18.16 -28.26 -1.88
CA ARG A 254 16.71 -28.44 -1.95
C ARG A 254 16.07 -27.48 -2.94
N TYR A 255 16.55 -26.25 -3.00
CA TYR A 255 16.29 -25.31 -4.08
C TYR A 255 17.36 -25.48 -5.17
N ARG A 256 16.94 -25.66 -6.43
CA ARG A 256 17.83 -25.94 -7.57
C ARG A 256 17.87 -24.84 -8.62
N GLY A 257 17.22 -23.70 -8.38
CA GLY A 257 17.27 -22.56 -9.30
C GLY A 257 18.68 -21.98 -9.37
N GLN A 258 19.06 -21.53 -10.57
CA GLN A 258 20.40 -21.02 -10.87
C GLN A 258 20.65 -19.63 -10.25
N GLU A 259 19.57 -18.94 -9.88
CA GLU A 259 19.59 -17.57 -9.40
C GLU A 259 18.86 -17.44 -8.06
N ASN A 260 19.17 -16.36 -7.34
CA ASN A 260 18.37 -15.96 -6.20
C ASN A 260 17.03 -15.42 -6.71
N GLN A 261 15.93 -15.85 -6.09
CA GLN A 261 14.58 -15.43 -6.49
C GLN A 261 13.82 -14.86 -5.31
N MET A 262 12.80 -14.05 -5.60
CA MET A 262 11.85 -13.52 -4.63
C MET A 262 10.44 -13.93 -5.06
N TYR A 263 10.10 -15.20 -4.81
CA TYR A 263 8.82 -15.74 -5.21
C TYR A 263 7.68 -14.96 -4.56
N ARG A 264 6.67 -14.58 -5.33
CA ARG A 264 5.38 -14.10 -4.84
C ARG A 264 4.31 -15.11 -5.18
N VAL A 265 3.53 -15.50 -4.17
CA VAL A 265 2.35 -16.36 -4.33
C VAL A 265 1.15 -15.49 -3.97
N GLU A 266 0.27 -15.24 -4.93
CA GLU A 266 -0.84 -14.30 -4.79
C GLU A 266 -2.17 -14.99 -5.10
N ILE A 267 -3.15 -14.77 -4.24
CA ILE A 267 -4.54 -15.17 -4.47
C ILE A 267 -5.12 -14.27 -5.57
N HIS A 268 -5.49 -14.90 -6.69
CA HIS A 268 -6.09 -14.20 -7.81
C HIS A 268 -7.60 -14.09 -7.60
N GLU A 269 -8.34 -15.20 -7.69
CA GLU A 269 -9.75 -15.25 -7.30
C GLU A 269 -9.87 -15.73 -5.85
N GLY A 270 -10.52 -14.92 -4.99
CA GLY A 270 -10.82 -15.29 -3.61
C GLY A 270 -12.01 -16.24 -3.46
N GLY A 271 -12.34 -16.58 -2.22
CA GLY A 271 -13.43 -17.48 -1.82
C GLY A 271 -12.95 -18.69 -1.02
N ALA A 272 -13.79 -19.73 -0.96
CA ALA A 272 -13.39 -21.01 -0.40
C ALA A 272 -12.41 -21.72 -1.35
N ALA A 273 -11.55 -22.61 -0.86
CA ALA A 273 -10.51 -23.27 -1.67
C ALA A 273 -11.00 -23.92 -2.97
N LYS A 274 -12.22 -24.48 -2.98
CA LYS A 274 -12.79 -25.08 -4.19
C LYS A 274 -12.95 -24.09 -5.36
N ASP A 275 -13.14 -22.82 -5.01
CA ASP A 275 -13.39 -21.73 -5.96
C ASP A 275 -12.14 -20.87 -6.17
N ALA A 276 -11.35 -20.69 -5.11
CA ALA A 276 -10.21 -19.80 -5.08
C ALA A 276 -9.07 -20.27 -5.99
N THR A 277 -8.36 -19.28 -6.54
CA THR A 277 -7.20 -19.49 -7.41
C THR A 277 -6.00 -18.68 -6.94
N PHE A 278 -4.81 -19.11 -7.32
CA PHE A 278 -3.57 -18.39 -7.08
C PHE A 278 -2.71 -18.35 -8.33
N LYS A 279 -1.86 -17.34 -8.40
CA LYS A 279 -0.81 -17.13 -9.40
C LYS A 279 0.50 -16.90 -8.67
N TRP A 280 1.62 -17.09 -9.35
CA TRP A 280 2.92 -16.83 -8.73
C TRP A 280 3.92 -16.28 -9.73
N SER A 281 4.91 -15.55 -9.22
CA SER A 281 6.02 -14.97 -9.97
C SER A 281 7.33 -15.20 -9.26
N ARG A 282 8.43 -15.36 -10.00
CA ARG A 282 9.81 -15.47 -9.46
C ARG A 282 10.36 -14.13 -8.97
N GLU A 283 9.92 -13.03 -9.58
CA GLU A 283 10.42 -11.66 -9.33
C GLU A 283 9.40 -10.80 -8.58
N ASN A 284 8.69 -11.36 -7.59
CA ASN A 284 7.68 -10.63 -6.80
C ASN A 284 6.54 -9.98 -7.63
N GLY A 285 6.31 -10.45 -8.87
CA GLY A 285 5.37 -9.83 -9.80
C GLY A 285 5.76 -8.40 -10.20
N SER A 286 7.05 -8.09 -10.23
CA SER A 286 7.60 -6.78 -10.61
C SER A 286 7.71 -6.58 -12.12
N VAL A 287 7.73 -7.65 -12.90
CA VAL A 287 7.92 -7.60 -14.36
C VAL A 287 6.66 -7.07 -15.03
N THR A 288 6.74 -5.82 -15.51
CA THR A 288 5.64 -5.11 -16.17
C THR A 288 6.05 -4.51 -17.51
N PHE A 289 5.12 -4.46 -18.47
CA PHE A 289 5.30 -3.90 -19.80
C PHE A 289 4.24 -2.82 -20.05
N PRO A 290 4.60 -1.52 -20.05
CA PRO A 290 3.65 -0.44 -20.31
C PRO A 290 3.03 -0.58 -21.71
N VAL A 291 1.73 -0.27 -21.81
CA VAL A 291 0.93 -0.42 -23.03
C VAL A 291 0.70 0.95 -23.66
N ASP A 292 1.06 1.09 -24.94
CA ASP A 292 0.80 2.29 -25.75
C ASP A 292 -0.54 2.20 -26.48
N GLY A 293 -1.00 0.99 -26.80
CA GLY A 293 -2.20 0.78 -27.60
C GLY A 293 -2.78 -0.64 -27.49
N LEU A 294 -4.07 -0.76 -27.79
CA LEU A 294 -4.81 -2.03 -27.76
C LEU A 294 -5.78 -2.10 -28.95
N ASP A 295 -5.59 -3.11 -29.81
CA ASP A 295 -6.44 -3.42 -30.96
C ASP A 295 -6.88 -4.90 -30.94
N GLY A 296 -8.11 -5.13 -30.46
CA GLY A 296 -8.64 -6.47 -30.24
C GLY A 296 -7.76 -7.31 -29.30
N THR A 297 -7.02 -8.27 -29.87
CA THR A 297 -6.10 -9.15 -29.12
C THR A 297 -4.64 -8.70 -29.19
N TRP A 298 -4.33 -7.69 -30.00
CA TRP A 298 -2.99 -7.15 -30.16
C TRP A 298 -2.78 -5.99 -29.21
N VAL A 299 -1.71 -6.07 -28.43
CA VAL A 299 -1.30 -5.05 -27.47
C VAL A 299 0.02 -4.46 -27.93
N GLU A 300 0.06 -3.16 -28.15
CA GLU A 300 1.27 -2.41 -28.47
C GLU A 300 1.95 -1.99 -27.17
N LEU A 301 3.24 -2.30 -27.04
CA LEU A 301 4.02 -2.09 -25.82
C LEU A 301 5.03 -0.95 -26.03
N ALA A 302 5.17 -0.10 -25.01
CA ALA A 302 6.17 0.97 -25.01
C ALA A 302 7.61 0.40 -25.11
N SER A 303 7.82 -0.74 -24.43
CA SER A 303 9.05 -1.53 -24.44
C SER A 303 8.73 -3.01 -24.26
N LEU A 304 9.52 -3.90 -24.87
CA LEU A 304 9.38 -5.36 -24.75
C LEU A 304 10.19 -5.96 -23.59
N GLY A 305 10.85 -5.12 -22.79
CA GLY A 305 11.93 -5.54 -21.89
C GLY A 305 13.29 -5.15 -22.47
N SER A 306 14.33 -5.21 -21.65
CA SER A 306 15.70 -4.80 -22.02
C SER A 306 16.74 -5.88 -21.76
N ASP A 307 16.35 -7.04 -21.24
CA ASP A 307 17.23 -8.14 -20.83
C ASP A 307 16.53 -9.49 -20.98
N ASP A 308 17.22 -10.47 -21.57
CA ASP A 308 16.75 -11.81 -21.98
C ASP A 308 15.97 -12.56 -20.88
N LYS A 309 16.16 -12.21 -19.59
CA LYS A 309 15.51 -12.87 -18.43
C LYS A 309 14.20 -12.22 -18.01
N LEU A 310 14.08 -10.91 -18.16
CA LEU A 310 12.89 -10.15 -17.79
C LEU A 310 11.95 -9.92 -18.99
N ASP A 311 12.30 -10.48 -20.14
CA ASP A 311 11.52 -10.39 -21.36
C ASP A 311 10.21 -11.19 -21.31
N LEU A 312 9.29 -10.81 -22.19
CA LEU A 312 8.03 -11.50 -22.39
C LEU A 312 8.22 -12.62 -23.43
N ASN A 313 7.73 -13.83 -23.14
CA ASN A 313 7.84 -15.00 -24.02
C ASN A 313 6.47 -15.56 -24.43
N VAL A 314 6.44 -16.25 -25.59
CA VAL A 314 5.25 -17.01 -26.00
C VAL A 314 4.95 -18.11 -24.99
N GLY A 315 3.70 -18.15 -24.53
CA GLY A 315 3.22 -19.07 -23.50
C GLY A 315 3.20 -18.47 -22.09
N ASP A 316 3.79 -17.29 -21.87
CA ASP A 316 3.71 -16.59 -20.59
C ASP A 316 2.27 -16.18 -20.28
N TRP A 317 1.94 -16.17 -18.99
CA TRP A 317 0.69 -15.62 -18.50
C TRP A 317 0.88 -14.17 -18.13
N VAL A 318 -0.05 -13.33 -18.57
CA VAL A 318 -0.08 -11.91 -18.25
C VAL A 318 -1.41 -11.49 -17.66
N GLU A 319 -1.34 -10.56 -16.72
CA GLU A 319 -2.46 -9.78 -16.25
C GLU A 319 -2.46 -8.44 -17.01
N PHE A 320 -3.58 -8.11 -17.64
CA PHE A 320 -3.77 -6.79 -18.24
C PHE A 320 -4.34 -5.86 -17.16
N ALA A 321 -3.58 -4.84 -16.77
CA ALA A 321 -3.90 -3.98 -15.64
C ALA A 321 -3.82 -2.49 -16.02
N ASP A 322 -4.54 -1.67 -15.26
CA ASP A 322 -4.38 -0.23 -15.20
C ASP A 322 -4.63 0.26 -13.76
N THR A 323 -4.50 1.56 -13.52
CA THR A 323 -4.64 2.13 -12.17
C THR A 323 -6.04 1.88 -11.57
N ALA A 324 -7.10 1.87 -12.39
CA ALA A 324 -8.46 1.60 -11.94
C ALA A 324 -8.62 0.14 -11.52
N TYR A 325 -8.19 -0.80 -12.37
CA TYR A 325 -8.18 -2.23 -12.09
C TYR A 325 -7.49 -2.55 -10.75
N LEU A 326 -6.29 -2.01 -10.54
CA LEU A 326 -5.52 -2.23 -9.31
C LEU A 326 -6.18 -1.66 -8.06
N SER A 327 -6.88 -0.53 -8.19
CA SER A 327 -7.54 0.13 -7.05
C SER A 327 -8.86 -0.53 -6.67
N ARG A 328 -9.54 -1.14 -7.65
CA ARG A 328 -10.75 -1.94 -7.42
C ARG A 328 -10.43 -3.32 -6.84
N ASN A 329 -9.27 -3.88 -7.17
CA ASN A 329 -8.83 -5.21 -6.73
C ASN A 329 -9.86 -6.32 -7.07
N GLU A 330 -10.43 -6.23 -8.26
CA GLU A 330 -11.39 -7.20 -8.82
C GLU A 330 -10.63 -8.07 -9.83
N PRO A 331 -10.54 -9.39 -9.63
CA PRO A 331 -9.70 -10.23 -10.48
C PRO A 331 -10.36 -10.43 -11.86
N LEU A 332 -9.62 -10.09 -12.91
CA LEU A 332 -9.98 -10.36 -14.30
C LEU A 332 -9.18 -11.56 -14.84
N PRO A 333 -9.72 -12.34 -15.80
CA PRO A 333 -9.02 -13.51 -16.33
C PRO A 333 -7.60 -13.18 -16.82
N LEU A 334 -6.64 -14.03 -16.46
CA LEU A 334 -5.29 -13.94 -17.01
C LEU A 334 -5.29 -14.35 -18.48
N LEU A 335 -4.44 -13.69 -19.26
CA LEU A 335 -4.31 -13.88 -20.70
C LEU A 335 -2.98 -14.55 -20.99
N ARG A 336 -2.95 -15.45 -21.97
CA ARG A 336 -1.71 -16.09 -22.40
C ARG A 336 -1.14 -15.36 -23.60
N VAL A 337 0.17 -15.17 -23.63
CA VAL A 337 0.89 -14.68 -24.81
C VAL A 337 0.91 -15.77 -25.88
N GLU A 338 0.29 -15.49 -27.02
CA GLU A 338 0.23 -16.43 -28.16
C GLU A 338 1.31 -16.12 -29.21
N GLU A 339 1.71 -14.86 -29.34
CA GLU A 339 2.63 -14.41 -30.39
C GLU A 339 3.31 -13.11 -29.98
N LEU A 340 4.58 -12.95 -30.39
CA LEU A 340 5.38 -11.76 -30.20
C LEU A 340 5.87 -11.25 -31.56
N ASP A 341 5.54 -10.00 -31.85
CA ASP A 341 6.06 -9.25 -33.00
C ASP A 341 7.09 -8.25 -32.48
N LEU A 342 8.36 -8.68 -32.44
CA LEU A 342 9.46 -7.87 -31.92
C LEU A 342 9.67 -6.56 -32.72
N PRO A 343 9.68 -6.58 -34.08
CA PRO A 343 9.77 -5.34 -34.86
C PRO A 343 8.61 -4.37 -34.60
N GLY A 344 7.40 -4.89 -34.43
CA GLY A 344 6.20 -4.10 -34.15
C GLY A 344 6.03 -3.69 -32.68
N ARG A 345 6.86 -4.21 -31.76
CA ARG A 345 6.71 -4.08 -30.30
C ARG A 345 5.29 -4.41 -29.83
N ARG A 346 4.71 -5.47 -30.37
CA ARG A 346 3.35 -5.87 -30.03
C ARG A 346 3.26 -7.35 -29.71
N VAL A 347 2.30 -7.66 -28.85
CA VAL A 347 2.02 -9.01 -28.39
C VAL A 347 0.58 -9.38 -28.68
N ARG A 348 0.34 -10.61 -29.16
CA ARG A 348 -1.02 -11.13 -29.33
C ARG A 348 -1.39 -11.97 -28.12
N LEU A 349 -2.50 -11.63 -27.49
CA LEU A 349 -3.04 -12.34 -26.34
C LEU A 349 -4.05 -13.41 -26.76
N SER A 350 -4.29 -14.37 -25.87
CA SER A 350 -5.23 -15.48 -26.09
C SER A 350 -6.69 -15.07 -26.24
N ALA A 351 -7.05 -13.90 -25.73
CA ALA A 351 -8.35 -13.27 -25.84
C ALA A 351 -8.19 -11.74 -25.74
N GLU A 352 -9.23 -11.02 -26.15
CA GLU A 352 -9.28 -9.57 -25.98
C GLU A 352 -9.39 -9.23 -24.48
N PRO A 353 -8.62 -8.24 -23.97
CA PRO A 353 -8.76 -7.76 -22.61
C PRO A 353 -10.18 -7.25 -22.31
N GLU A 354 -10.61 -7.42 -21.06
CA GLU A 354 -11.96 -7.04 -20.63
C GLU A 354 -12.21 -5.53 -20.87
N PRO A 355 -13.40 -5.12 -21.35
CA PRO A 355 -13.68 -3.73 -21.73
C PRO A 355 -13.42 -2.67 -20.65
N SER A 356 -13.49 -3.02 -19.37
CA SER A 356 -13.29 -2.10 -18.24
C SER A 356 -11.82 -1.79 -17.93
N VAL A 357 -10.87 -2.46 -18.58
CA VAL A 357 -9.43 -2.24 -18.37
C VAL A 357 -8.73 -1.87 -19.68
N GLY A 358 -7.75 -0.98 -19.61
CA GLY A 358 -6.81 -0.79 -20.72
C GLY A 358 -7.22 0.12 -21.86
N ARG A 359 -8.45 0.65 -21.84
CA ARG A 359 -8.99 1.51 -22.91
C ARG A 359 -8.74 3.00 -22.69
N ARG A 360 -8.22 3.36 -21.52
CA ARG A 360 -8.00 4.74 -21.06
C ARG A 360 -6.50 4.98 -20.84
N PRO A 361 -5.78 5.62 -21.78
CA PRO A 361 -4.34 5.83 -21.67
C PRO A 361 -3.93 6.59 -20.40
N GLU A 362 -4.77 7.50 -19.91
CA GLU A 362 -4.55 8.25 -18.68
C GLU A 362 -4.62 7.42 -17.41
N LEU A 363 -5.07 6.15 -17.49
CA LEU A 363 -5.00 5.20 -16.38
C LEU A 363 -3.72 4.34 -16.40
N HIS A 364 -2.82 4.61 -17.35
CA HIS A 364 -1.51 3.98 -17.51
C HIS A 364 -1.60 2.44 -17.56
N PRO A 365 -2.15 1.88 -18.65
CA PRO A 365 -2.27 0.44 -18.78
C PRO A 365 -0.91 -0.24 -18.97
N PHE A 366 -0.79 -1.46 -18.44
CA PHE A 366 0.39 -2.30 -18.57
C PHE A 366 0.04 -3.79 -18.50
N LEU A 367 0.93 -4.63 -19.04
CA LEU A 367 0.90 -6.07 -18.82
C LEU A 367 1.79 -6.43 -17.64
N ARG A 368 1.35 -7.33 -16.76
CA ARG A 368 2.19 -7.92 -15.69
C ARG A 368 2.38 -9.40 -15.92
N ARG A 369 3.64 -9.86 -15.93
CA ARG A 369 4.01 -11.26 -16.16
C ARG A 369 3.81 -12.12 -14.90
N TRP A 370 3.37 -13.36 -15.11
CA TRP A 370 3.22 -14.40 -14.10
C TRP A 370 3.84 -15.72 -14.61
N ASP A 371 4.48 -16.46 -13.71
CA ASP A 371 5.37 -17.58 -14.03
C ASP A 371 4.73 -18.97 -13.88
N HIS A 372 3.50 -19.04 -13.36
CA HIS A 372 2.81 -20.31 -13.21
C HIS A 372 2.56 -20.95 -14.57
N ARG A 373 2.77 -22.26 -14.65
CA ARG A 373 2.53 -23.03 -15.88
C ARG A 373 1.29 -23.90 -15.71
N SER A 374 0.46 -23.97 -16.74
CA SER A 374 -0.48 -25.09 -16.89
C SER A 374 0.38 -26.35 -17.02
N GLY A 375 0.26 -27.30 -16.08
CA GLY A 375 1.20 -28.42 -16.03
C GLY A 375 1.27 -29.19 -17.35
N SER A 376 2.38 -29.08 -18.09
CA SER A 376 2.74 -30.05 -19.12
C SER A 376 3.39 -31.24 -18.41
N GLY A 377 2.58 -32.05 -17.75
CA GLY A 377 3.03 -33.32 -17.20
C GLY A 377 3.45 -34.26 -18.32
N ARG A 378 4.68 -34.14 -18.81
CA ARG A 378 5.37 -35.29 -19.41
C ARG A 378 5.69 -36.22 -18.24
N ALA A 379 4.77 -37.13 -17.97
CA ALA A 379 5.04 -38.31 -17.17
C ALA A 379 6.10 -39.15 -17.91
N SER A 380 7.36 -38.92 -17.60
CA SER A 380 8.41 -39.92 -17.79
C SER A 380 8.59 -40.60 -16.45
N GLY A 381 8.09 -41.83 -16.30
CA GLY A 381 8.27 -42.61 -15.08
C GLY A 381 7.05 -43.47 -14.72
N SER A 382 7.18 -44.78 -14.94
CA SER A 382 6.18 -45.77 -14.56
C SER A 382 6.14 -45.98 -13.04
N GLY A 383 5.20 -45.33 -12.35
CA GLY A 383 4.87 -45.66 -10.96
C GLY A 383 4.17 -44.53 -10.20
N ARG A 384 2.85 -44.70 -9.96
CA ARG A 384 1.97 -44.03 -8.96
C ARG A 384 2.53 -42.71 -8.35
N ALA A 385 2.06 -41.51 -8.67
CA ALA A 385 0.69 -41.05 -8.84
C ALA A 385 0.54 -40.13 -10.07
N LYS A 386 -0.55 -40.29 -10.83
CA LYS A 386 -0.94 -39.32 -11.87
C LYS A 386 -1.35 -38.02 -11.19
N GLN A 387 -0.42 -37.11 -10.89
CA GLN A 387 -0.79 -35.71 -10.71
C GLN A 387 -1.28 -35.22 -12.08
N GLY A 388 -2.60 -35.05 -12.21
CA GLY A 388 -3.19 -34.46 -13.41
C GLY A 388 -2.62 -33.06 -13.62
N ALA A 389 -2.55 -32.60 -14.88
CA ALA A 389 -2.18 -31.22 -15.19
C ALA A 389 -2.92 -30.25 -14.26
N ALA A 390 -2.20 -29.29 -13.67
CA ALA A 390 -2.77 -28.30 -12.78
C ALA A 390 -3.98 -27.65 -13.47
N LYS A 391 -5.16 -27.79 -12.88
CA LYS A 391 -6.41 -27.31 -13.47
C LYS A 391 -6.43 -25.79 -13.35
N LEU A 392 -6.30 -25.11 -14.48
CA LEU A 392 -6.47 -23.66 -14.53
C LEU A 392 -7.94 -23.27 -14.47
N ARG A 393 -8.22 -22.16 -13.80
CA ARG A 393 -9.49 -21.44 -13.83
C ARG A 393 -9.16 -19.98 -14.13
N HIS A 394 -9.75 -19.45 -15.21
CA HIS A 394 -9.49 -18.08 -15.68
C HIS A 394 -7.98 -17.76 -15.82
N GLY A 395 -7.19 -18.76 -16.22
CA GLY A 395 -5.74 -18.64 -16.40
C GLY A 395 -4.90 -18.79 -15.12
N ALA A 396 -5.49 -18.88 -13.93
CA ALA A 396 -4.80 -19.06 -12.65
C ALA A 396 -4.91 -20.51 -12.09
N LEU A 397 -4.00 -20.90 -11.19
CA LEU A 397 -3.96 -22.22 -10.57
C LEU A 397 -5.03 -22.35 -9.48
N ARG A 398 -5.71 -23.50 -9.37
CA ARG A 398 -6.64 -23.74 -8.24
C ARG A 398 -5.91 -24.01 -6.94
N ILE A 399 -6.49 -23.58 -5.82
CA ILE A 399 -5.98 -23.90 -4.49
C ILE A 399 -6.37 -25.34 -4.13
N GLU A 400 -5.39 -26.09 -3.62
CA GLU A 400 -5.61 -27.35 -2.92
C GLU A 400 -5.12 -27.19 -1.48
N GLU A 401 -6.02 -27.33 -0.51
CA GLU A 401 -5.72 -27.20 0.92
C GLU A 401 -5.15 -28.50 1.49
N GLY A 402 -4.30 -28.39 2.51
CA GLY A 402 -3.82 -29.56 3.27
C GLY A 402 -2.78 -30.41 2.55
N GLY A 403 -2.34 -29.97 1.36
CA GLY A 403 -1.28 -30.60 0.56
C GLY A 403 -0.16 -29.63 0.23
N TRP A 404 1.04 -30.16 -0.03
CA TRP A 404 2.15 -29.39 -0.58
C TRP A 404 2.03 -29.33 -2.10
N LEU A 405 1.92 -28.11 -2.62
CA LEU A 405 1.83 -27.82 -4.04
C LEU A 405 3.20 -27.41 -4.58
N PRO A 406 3.70 -28.05 -5.65
CA PRO A 406 4.94 -27.63 -6.28
C PRO A 406 4.75 -26.33 -7.05
N LEU A 407 5.71 -25.41 -6.94
CA LEU A 407 5.85 -24.29 -7.86
C LEU A 407 6.83 -24.66 -8.98
N GLU A 408 8.12 -24.70 -8.65
CA GLU A 408 9.23 -25.09 -9.52
C GLU A 408 10.52 -25.25 -8.70
N ASP A 409 11.59 -25.79 -9.29
CA ASP A 409 12.96 -25.80 -8.72
C ASP A 409 13.09 -26.28 -7.27
N GLY A 410 12.17 -27.17 -6.86
CA GLY A 410 12.11 -27.73 -5.51
C GLY A 410 11.40 -26.83 -4.49
N VAL A 411 10.77 -25.72 -4.90
CA VAL A 411 9.93 -24.85 -4.05
C VAL A 411 8.51 -25.39 -3.98
N PHE A 412 7.99 -25.48 -2.76
CA PHE A 412 6.63 -25.95 -2.48
C PHE A 412 5.92 -24.98 -1.53
N VAL A 413 4.60 -24.89 -1.70
CA VAL A 413 3.70 -24.11 -0.84
C VAL A 413 2.62 -25.00 -0.25
N TYR A 414 2.10 -24.60 0.90
CA TYR A 414 1.03 -25.30 1.60
C TYR A 414 0.01 -24.27 2.07
N PHE A 415 -1.27 -24.50 1.75
CA PHE A 415 -2.37 -23.67 2.23
C PHE A 415 -3.10 -24.36 3.39
N GLU A 416 -3.35 -23.60 4.47
CA GLU A 416 -4.06 -24.10 5.66
C GLU A 416 -5.51 -24.49 5.31
N PRO A 417 -5.98 -25.70 5.70
CA PRO A 417 -7.36 -26.12 5.45
C PRO A 417 -8.43 -25.30 6.14
N GLY A 418 -9.59 -25.19 5.50
CA GLY A 418 -10.81 -24.61 6.06
C GLY A 418 -10.73 -23.09 6.24
N LYS A 419 -9.93 -22.40 5.40
CA LYS A 419 -9.82 -20.94 5.41
C LYS A 419 -10.56 -20.32 4.22
N THR A 420 -10.81 -19.03 4.34
CA THR A 420 -11.29 -18.20 3.23
C THR A 420 -10.13 -17.37 2.71
N PHE A 421 -9.98 -17.34 1.39
CA PHE A 421 -8.94 -16.60 0.69
C PHE A 421 -9.50 -15.30 0.14
N SER A 422 -8.78 -14.20 0.28
CA SER A 422 -9.16 -12.90 -0.27
C SER A 422 -8.32 -12.56 -1.50
N THR A 423 -8.94 -12.04 -2.56
CA THR A 423 -8.21 -11.58 -3.75
C THR A 423 -7.14 -10.55 -3.35
N GLY A 424 -5.93 -10.74 -3.87
CA GLY A 424 -4.78 -9.88 -3.60
C GLY A 424 -4.00 -10.25 -2.34
N ASP A 425 -4.48 -11.18 -1.51
CA ASP A 425 -3.65 -11.77 -0.44
C ASP A 425 -2.41 -12.40 -1.07
N TYR A 426 -1.24 -12.16 -0.49
CA TYR A 426 -0.01 -12.73 -1.02
C TYR A 426 1.01 -13.07 0.05
N TRP A 427 1.94 -13.94 -0.32
CA TRP A 427 3.13 -14.27 0.45
C TRP A 427 4.36 -14.12 -0.43
N THR A 428 5.49 -13.80 0.20
CA THR A 428 6.79 -13.75 -0.48
C THR A 428 7.76 -14.77 0.11
N VAL A 429 8.55 -15.39 -0.75
CA VAL A 429 9.49 -16.47 -0.39
C VAL A 429 10.83 -16.21 -1.09
N ALA A 430 11.82 -15.77 -0.32
CA ALA A 430 13.16 -15.57 -0.86
C ALA A 430 13.87 -16.92 -1.02
N ALA A 431 14.28 -17.28 -2.24
CA ALA A 431 15.06 -18.48 -2.53
C ALA A 431 16.53 -18.11 -2.78
N ARG A 432 17.46 -18.93 -2.26
CA ARG A 432 18.89 -18.65 -2.32
C ARG A 432 19.69 -19.83 -2.85
N THR A 433 20.28 -19.68 -4.04
CA THR A 433 21.13 -20.71 -4.66
C THR A 433 22.31 -21.08 -3.77
N ALA A 434 22.94 -20.10 -3.13
CA ALA A 434 24.09 -20.33 -2.26
C ALA A 434 23.79 -21.25 -1.06
N THR A 435 22.56 -21.19 -0.53
CA THR A 435 22.11 -22.06 0.57
C THR A 435 21.40 -23.32 0.07
N GLY A 436 21.00 -23.35 -1.21
CA GLY A 436 20.15 -24.39 -1.77
C GLY A 436 18.81 -24.50 -1.03
N ASN A 437 18.27 -23.40 -0.50
CA ASN A 437 17.05 -23.40 0.33
C ASN A 437 16.23 -22.10 0.16
N VAL A 438 15.02 -22.10 0.69
CA VAL A 438 14.17 -20.92 0.86
C VAL A 438 14.31 -20.33 2.26
N GLU A 439 14.28 -19.01 2.36
CA GLU A 439 14.18 -18.26 3.61
C GLU A 439 12.70 -18.22 4.04
N TRP A 440 12.32 -19.11 4.97
CA TRP A 440 10.96 -19.17 5.51
C TRP A 440 11.00 -19.41 7.05
N PRO A 441 10.08 -18.81 7.83
CA PRO A 441 10.00 -19.06 9.27
C PRO A 441 9.79 -20.55 9.59
N THR A 442 10.57 -21.07 10.54
CA THR A 442 10.49 -22.47 10.99
C THR A 442 10.43 -22.56 12.51
N ASP A 443 9.84 -23.64 13.01
CA ASP A 443 9.87 -23.97 14.43
C ASP A 443 11.25 -24.52 14.85
N ALA A 444 11.40 -24.87 16.14
CA ALA A 444 12.64 -25.44 16.67
C ALA A 444 13.04 -26.77 16.00
N ALA A 445 12.08 -27.51 15.44
CA ALA A 445 12.31 -28.75 14.70
C ALA A 445 12.51 -28.51 13.19
N ARG A 446 12.70 -27.25 12.76
CA ARG A 446 12.90 -26.84 11.36
C ARG A 446 11.70 -27.12 10.45
N ARG A 447 10.50 -27.26 11.03
CA ARG A 447 9.26 -27.39 10.27
C ARG A 447 8.75 -26.00 9.86
N PRO A 448 8.34 -25.79 8.60
CA PRO A 448 7.77 -24.53 8.14
C PRO A 448 6.58 -24.10 8.98
N LEU A 449 6.56 -22.83 9.38
CA LEU A 449 5.45 -22.22 10.11
C LEU A 449 4.44 -21.64 9.13
N LEU A 450 3.15 -21.75 9.46
CA LEU A 450 2.09 -21.01 8.77
C LEU A 450 2.26 -19.51 9.02
N GLN A 451 2.18 -18.71 7.97
CA GLN A 451 2.26 -17.25 8.00
C GLN A 451 0.97 -16.64 7.43
N ALA A 452 0.51 -15.54 8.02
CA ALA A 452 -0.52 -14.69 7.44
C ALA A 452 -0.01 -14.07 6.12
N PRO A 453 -0.88 -13.63 5.21
CA PRO A 453 -0.45 -12.90 4.02
C PRO A 453 0.34 -11.65 4.39
N ALA A 454 1.35 -11.34 3.60
CA ALA A 454 2.19 -10.15 3.75
C ALA A 454 1.56 -8.88 3.18
N GLY A 455 0.37 -8.98 2.58
CA GLY A 455 -0.18 -7.99 1.65
C GLY A 455 -1.50 -7.34 2.03
N ASN A 456 -1.68 -6.10 1.55
CA ASN A 456 -2.90 -5.29 1.51
C ASN A 456 -3.82 -5.44 2.73
N HIS A 457 -3.28 -5.22 3.92
CA HIS A 457 -4.12 -5.09 5.11
C HIS A 457 -5.13 -3.96 4.89
N VAL A 458 -6.41 -4.33 4.89
CA VAL A 458 -7.50 -3.39 4.73
C VAL A 458 -7.97 -2.96 6.12
N HIS A 459 -7.97 -1.66 6.32
CA HIS A 459 -8.40 -0.99 7.54
C HIS A 459 -9.73 -0.29 7.29
N TYR A 460 -10.56 -0.22 8.33
CA TYR A 460 -11.94 0.23 8.21
C TYR A 460 -12.30 1.25 9.29
N ALA A 461 -13.08 2.27 8.92
CA ALA A 461 -13.65 3.21 9.89
C ALA A 461 -15.08 3.62 9.51
N PRO A 462 -16.05 3.64 10.44
CA PRO A 462 -17.39 4.11 10.15
C PRO A 462 -17.37 5.64 10.03
N LEU A 463 -17.99 6.19 8.97
CA LEU A 463 -18.09 7.62 8.77
C LEU A 463 -19.47 8.14 9.15
N ALA A 464 -20.52 7.58 8.54
CA ALA A 464 -21.86 8.07 8.76
C ALA A 464 -22.93 7.00 8.55
N TRP A 465 -23.99 7.09 9.34
CA TRP A 465 -25.20 6.29 9.18
C TRP A 465 -26.24 7.12 8.43
N VAL A 466 -26.52 6.75 7.17
CA VAL A 466 -27.44 7.45 6.29
C VAL A 466 -28.84 6.87 6.48
N LEU A 467 -29.72 7.66 7.10
CA LEU A 467 -31.07 7.25 7.53
C LEU A 467 -32.15 7.54 6.48
N GLY A 468 -31.87 8.46 5.56
CA GLY A 468 -32.79 8.92 4.53
C GLY A 468 -32.26 10.14 3.82
N GLU A 469 -33.06 10.69 2.89
CA GLU A 469 -32.73 11.91 2.17
C GLU A 469 -32.48 13.07 3.16
N GLY A 470 -31.25 13.59 3.19
CA GLY A 470 -30.86 14.69 4.08
C GLY A 470 -30.71 14.31 5.56
N SER A 471 -30.86 13.04 5.94
CA SER A 471 -30.67 12.56 7.31
C SER A 471 -29.42 11.71 7.43
N VAL A 472 -28.32 12.34 7.86
CA VAL A 472 -27.00 11.69 8.01
C VAL A 472 -26.55 11.82 9.46
N ALA A 473 -26.38 10.68 10.14
CA ALA A 473 -25.87 10.62 11.49
C ALA A 473 -24.34 10.43 11.47
N ASP A 474 -23.60 11.47 11.83
CA ASP A 474 -22.13 11.44 11.90
C ASP A 474 -21.64 10.43 12.96
N LEU A 475 -20.81 9.48 12.54
CA LEU A 475 -20.20 8.45 13.37
C LEU A 475 -18.71 8.68 13.64
N ARG A 476 -18.09 9.65 12.96
CA ARG A 476 -16.66 9.98 13.07
C ARG A 476 -16.28 10.31 14.51
N GLN A 477 -15.01 10.10 14.82
CA GLN A 477 -14.42 10.46 16.11
C GLN A 477 -13.41 11.59 15.92
N THR A 478 -13.25 12.41 16.96
CA THR A 478 -12.28 13.53 16.94
C THR A 478 -11.38 13.49 18.17
N PHE A 479 -10.13 13.92 17.99
CA PHE A 479 -9.18 14.11 19.09
C PHE A 479 -8.70 15.57 19.14
N ALA A 480 -8.34 16.02 20.35
CA ALA A 480 -7.73 17.33 20.57
C ALA A 480 -6.21 17.20 20.65
N PRO A 481 -5.44 18.29 20.42
CA PRO A 481 -4.03 18.32 20.77
C PRO A 481 -3.83 17.94 22.25
N LEU A 482 -2.84 17.08 22.53
CA LEU A 482 -2.45 16.76 23.90
C LEU A 482 -1.65 17.89 24.56
N ALA A 483 -0.95 18.69 23.75
CA ALA A 483 -0.30 19.90 24.24
C ALA A 483 -1.37 20.95 24.61
N ALA A 484 -1.27 21.48 25.82
CA ALA A 484 -2.09 22.57 26.31
C ALA A 484 -1.19 23.80 26.58
N PRO A 485 -1.71 25.03 26.44
CA PRO A 485 -0.97 26.20 26.89
C PRO A 485 -0.64 26.07 28.37
N ILE A 486 0.59 26.43 28.74
CA ILE A 486 0.96 26.56 30.15
C ILE A 486 0.00 27.60 30.75
N PRO A 487 -0.73 27.27 31.84
CA PRO A 487 -1.56 28.26 32.51
C PRO A 487 -0.74 29.52 32.81
N ALA A 488 -1.35 30.70 32.70
CA ALA A 488 -0.69 31.91 33.17
C ALA A 488 -0.28 31.72 34.63
N ALA A 489 0.96 32.12 34.97
CA ALA A 489 1.45 32.07 36.33
C ALA A 489 0.42 32.74 37.25
N ASP A 490 0.03 32.04 38.31
CA ASP A 490 -0.87 32.63 39.29
C ASP A 490 -0.15 33.78 40.03
N ALA A 491 -0.92 34.59 40.77
CA ALA A 491 -0.38 35.75 41.47
C ALA A 491 0.74 35.38 42.45
N GLU A 492 0.73 34.15 42.96
CA GLU A 492 1.73 33.64 43.90
C GLU A 492 3.03 33.25 43.19
N ALA A 493 2.94 32.59 42.03
CA ALA A 493 4.06 32.28 41.17
C ALA A 493 4.72 33.55 40.60
N LEU A 494 3.93 34.55 40.17
CA LEU A 494 4.45 35.85 39.73
C LEU A 494 5.12 36.62 40.87
N ALA A 495 4.58 36.54 42.09
CA ALA A 495 5.19 37.16 43.27
C ALA A 495 6.49 36.46 43.67
N ALA A 496 6.54 35.13 43.59
CA ALA A 496 7.75 34.35 43.85
C ALA A 496 8.84 34.64 42.81
N GLU A 497 8.48 34.75 41.53
CA GLU A 497 9.40 35.10 40.44
C GLU A 497 9.95 36.52 40.60
N ALA A 498 9.10 37.50 40.93
CA ALA A 498 9.53 38.86 41.24
C ALA A 498 10.43 38.94 42.48
N THR A 499 10.17 38.09 43.49
CA THR A 499 11.02 38.00 44.70
C THR A 499 12.38 37.41 44.34
N TYR A 500 12.40 36.35 43.53
CA TYR A 500 13.62 35.71 43.06
C TYR A 500 14.45 36.66 42.17
N GLU A 501 13.83 37.41 41.27
CA GLU A 501 14.50 38.43 40.45
C GLU A 501 15.08 39.56 41.31
N ALA A 502 14.33 40.02 42.33
CA ALA A 502 14.82 41.03 43.27
C ALA A 502 16.00 40.52 44.11
N GLU A 503 15.97 39.26 44.56
CA GLU A 503 17.07 38.60 45.27
C GLU A 503 18.29 38.41 44.37
N ALA A 504 18.10 38.01 43.11
CA ALA A 504 19.17 37.86 42.13
C ALA A 504 19.84 39.22 41.83
N ALA A 505 19.05 40.27 41.59
CA ALA A 505 19.56 41.63 41.35
C ALA A 505 20.28 42.19 42.59
N ALA A 506 19.75 41.92 43.79
CA ALA A 506 20.41 42.29 45.04
C ALA A 506 21.76 41.57 45.19
N ALA A 507 21.82 40.25 44.96
CA ALA A 507 23.05 39.47 45.01
C ALA A 507 24.10 39.98 44.01
N GLU A 508 23.69 40.33 42.80
CA GLU A 508 24.55 40.88 41.75
C GLU A 508 25.09 42.27 42.12
N SER A 509 24.27 43.14 42.71
CA SER A 509 24.71 44.45 43.24
C SER A 509 25.69 44.31 44.41
N THR A 510 25.52 43.29 45.25
CA THR A 510 26.37 43.02 46.42
C THR A 510 27.73 42.48 45.99
N ALA A 511 27.76 41.67 44.93
CA ALA A 511 28.98 41.20 44.29
C ALA A 511 29.75 42.35 43.60
N ALA A 512 29.06 43.32 43.01
CA ALA A 512 29.67 44.49 42.37
C ALA A 512 30.20 45.55 43.36
N GLY A 513 29.65 45.61 44.59
CA GLY A 513 30.09 46.53 45.66
C GLY A 513 31.26 46.02 46.51
N GLY A 514 31.69 44.76 46.34
CA GLY A 514 32.73 44.11 47.16
C GLY A 514 34.18 44.39 46.74
N SER A 515 34.44 45.20 45.71
CA SER A 515 35.78 45.66 45.37
C SER A 515 36.07 47.00 46.06
N ASP A 516 36.46 46.95 47.33
CA ASP A 516 36.91 48.14 48.08
C ASP A 516 38.42 48.40 47.85
N PRO A 517 38.87 49.67 47.80
CA PRO A 517 40.21 50.08 47.42
C PRO A 517 41.13 50.29 48.63
N GLY A 518 42.43 50.05 48.41
CA GLY A 518 43.52 50.79 49.06
C GLY A 518 43.93 50.36 50.48
N THR A 519 45.11 49.74 50.57
CA THR A 519 45.96 49.82 51.77
C THR A 519 47.26 50.51 51.37
N ALA A 520 47.47 51.72 51.87
CA ALA A 520 48.70 52.49 51.72
C ALA A 520 49.39 52.63 53.09
N GLY A 521 50.69 52.34 53.11
CA GLY A 521 51.69 53.02 53.95
C GLY A 521 51.88 52.52 55.38
N GLN A 522 52.96 51.76 55.61
CA GLN A 522 53.80 51.93 56.79
C GLN A 522 55.25 51.58 56.45
N ASP A 523 56.10 52.61 56.48
CA ASP A 523 57.55 52.55 56.40
C ASP A 523 58.15 51.91 57.66
N VAL A 524 59.18 51.07 57.50
CA VAL A 524 60.25 50.89 58.51
C VAL A 524 61.59 50.72 57.78
N GLU A 525 62.54 51.54 58.22
CA GLU A 525 63.94 51.67 57.81
C GLU A 525 64.77 50.38 57.92
N GLY A 526 65.86 50.33 57.16
CA GLY A 526 67.16 50.01 57.78
C GLY A 526 68.03 48.90 57.17
N GLN A 527 68.93 49.33 56.27
CA GLN A 527 70.35 48.93 56.19
C GLN A 527 70.78 47.62 55.46
N PRO A 528 72.06 47.55 54.99
CA PRO A 528 72.36 47.17 53.61
C PRO A 528 73.42 46.03 53.49
N ASP A 529 73.78 45.76 52.24
CA ASP A 529 74.99 45.09 51.73
C ASP A 529 75.25 43.63 52.15
N HIS A 530 75.03 42.70 51.22
CA HIS A 530 76.11 42.08 50.46
C HIS A 530 75.63 41.34 49.21
#